data_AF-A0A9P8M9J0-F1
#
_entry.id   AF-A0A9P8M9J0-F1
#
_cell.length_a   1.000
_cell.length_b   1.000
_cell.length_c   1.000
_cell.angle_alpha   90.00
_cell.angle_beta   90.00
_cell.angle_gamma   90.00
#
_symmetry.space_group_name_H-M   'P 1'
#
loop_
_entity.id
_entity.type
_entity.pdbx_description
1 polymer ?
#
loop_
_entity_poly.entity_id
_entity_poly.type
_entity_poly.pdbx_seq_one_letter_code
_entity_poly.pdbx_strand_id
1 'polypeptide(L)'
;MSHIAKPLPALYTVYVLRSTVRHASLYIGSTPNPPRRLKQHNGESKGGAARTSRDNLRPWEMIVLVSGFPSMVAALKFEIQATREPSRDGLEILTDFASSSSSGGIHALPVDYSPMAEYVVKAHDVVNFEQEGRCVHCAEELESGKGLHGMCPNDKCKTMGHLDCWGKHALSGENTTHIIPDRCSCPSCGAPVRWGDMVKELSLRVRGNKDVQKLVKAAEKAKKIAAI
;
A
#
# COMPACT_ATOMS: atom_id res chain seq x y z
N MET A 1 27.97 0.48 3.73
CA MET A 1 26.79 1.31 3.41
C MET A 1 25.59 0.67 4.06
N SER A 2 25.03 1.27 5.12
CA SER A 2 23.83 0.76 5.76
C SER A 2 22.70 0.73 4.71
N HIS A 3 22.26 -0.46 4.33
CA HIS A 3 21.04 -0.61 3.54
C HIS A 3 19.88 -0.18 4.42
N ILE A 4 19.56 1.12 4.42
CA ILE A 4 18.32 1.62 5.01
C ILE A 4 17.20 0.92 4.23
N ALA A 5 16.53 -0.01 4.92
CA ALA A 5 15.40 -0.73 4.35
C ALA A 5 14.36 0.29 3.87
N LYS A 6 13.87 0.17 2.63
CA LYS A 6 12.83 1.06 2.10
C LYS A 6 11.52 0.89 2.89
N PRO A 7 10.65 1.92 2.97
CA PRO A 7 9.30 1.75 3.50
C PRO A 7 8.48 0.80 2.62
N LEU A 8 7.34 0.33 3.14
CA LEU A 8 6.38 -0.43 2.34
C LEU A 8 5.92 0.44 1.17
N PRO A 9 5.87 -0.08 -0.07
CA PRO A 9 5.53 0.71 -1.25
C PRO A 9 4.10 1.26 -1.16
N ALA A 10 3.89 2.44 -1.73
CA ALA A 10 2.55 3.03 -1.89
C ALA A 10 1.62 2.07 -2.64
N LEU A 11 2.07 1.69 -3.83
CA LEU A 11 1.43 0.72 -4.70
C LEU A 11 2.48 -0.24 -5.26
N TYR A 12 2.15 -1.53 -5.22
CA TYR A 12 2.82 -2.55 -6.01
C TYR A 12 1.76 -3.55 -6.46
N THR A 13 1.78 -3.90 -7.74
CA THR A 13 0.75 -4.73 -8.36
C THR A 13 1.35 -5.87 -9.16
N VAL A 14 0.59 -6.96 -9.26
CA VAL A 14 0.73 -8.01 -10.27
C VAL A 14 -0.50 -7.92 -11.15
N TYR A 15 -0.32 -7.89 -12.48
CA TYR A 15 -1.39 -7.65 -13.44
C TYR A 15 -1.45 -8.72 -14.52
N VAL A 16 -2.63 -8.86 -15.12
CA VAL A 16 -2.86 -9.64 -16.34
C VAL A 16 -3.14 -8.65 -17.48
N LEU A 17 -2.31 -8.70 -18.51
CA LEU A 17 -2.53 -8.04 -19.78
C LEU A 17 -3.26 -8.97 -20.75
N ARG A 18 -4.11 -8.35 -21.57
CA ARG A 18 -4.75 -8.97 -22.72
C ARG A 18 -4.50 -8.11 -23.96
N SER A 19 -4.23 -8.75 -25.10
CA SER A 19 -4.23 -8.05 -26.38
C SER A 19 -5.67 -7.77 -26.81
N THR A 20 -5.97 -6.54 -27.19
CA THR A 20 -7.29 -6.16 -27.75
C THR A 20 -7.51 -6.71 -29.17
N VAL A 21 -6.42 -7.01 -29.89
CA VAL A 21 -6.47 -7.62 -31.24
C VAL A 21 -6.72 -9.13 -31.16
N ARG A 22 -6.11 -9.80 -30.18
CA ARG A 22 -6.26 -11.24 -29.97
C ARG A 22 -6.44 -11.55 -28.49
N HIS A 23 -7.69 -11.70 -28.05
CA HIS A 23 -8.03 -11.91 -26.64
C HIS A 23 -7.41 -13.18 -26.01
N ALA A 24 -7.04 -14.18 -26.82
CA ALA A 24 -6.31 -15.36 -26.36
C ALA A 24 -4.84 -15.07 -26.00
N SER A 25 -4.31 -13.90 -26.36
CA SER A 25 -2.93 -13.49 -26.03
C SER A 25 -2.91 -12.78 -24.70
N LEU A 26 -2.38 -13.48 -23.69
CA LEU A 26 -2.23 -13.00 -22.32
C LEU A 26 -0.76 -12.83 -21.94
N TYR A 27 -0.52 -11.94 -20.99
CA TYR A 27 0.79 -11.73 -20.36
C TYR A 27 0.59 -11.36 -18.89
N ILE A 28 1.42 -11.92 -18.00
CA ILE A 28 1.42 -11.59 -16.57
C ILE A 28 2.71 -10.82 -16.28
N GLY A 29 2.61 -9.78 -15.45
CA GLY A 29 3.77 -9.05 -14.99
C GLY A 29 3.51 -8.29 -13.69
N SER A 30 4.55 -7.66 -13.14
CA SER A 30 4.43 -6.79 -11.96
C SER A 30 4.93 -5.37 -12.21
N THR A 31 4.36 -4.41 -11.47
CA THR A 31 4.74 -2.98 -11.54
C THR A 31 4.25 -2.19 -10.32
N PRO A 32 5.03 -1.18 -9.86
CA PRO A 32 4.54 -0.18 -8.92
C PRO A 32 3.75 0.96 -9.59
N ASN A 33 3.77 1.06 -10.93
CA ASN A 33 3.07 2.10 -11.68
C ASN A 33 2.38 1.47 -12.91
N PRO A 34 1.10 1.07 -12.77
CA PRO A 34 0.36 0.43 -13.86
C PRO A 34 0.19 1.30 -15.12
N PRO A 35 -0.22 2.59 -15.04
CA PRO A 35 -0.35 3.44 -16.23
C PRO A 35 0.94 3.55 -17.03
N ARG A 36 2.07 3.78 -16.35
CA ARG A 36 3.38 3.86 -17.01
C ARG A 36 3.73 2.53 -17.68
N ARG A 37 3.49 1.40 -17.00
CA ARG A 37 3.85 0.07 -17.54
C ARG A 37 2.99 -0.29 -18.76
N LEU A 38 1.71 0.07 -18.79
CA LEU A 38 0.85 -0.14 -19.95
C LEU A 38 1.39 0.59 -21.19
N LYS A 39 1.80 1.86 -21.04
CA LYS A 39 2.44 2.63 -22.11
C LYS A 39 3.71 1.97 -22.66
N GLN A 40 4.50 1.33 -21.78
CA GLN A 40 5.69 0.58 -22.20
C GLN A 40 5.34 -0.64 -23.07
N HIS A 41 4.29 -1.39 -22.71
CA HIS A 41 3.83 -2.53 -23.51
C HIS A 41 3.28 -2.09 -24.87
N ASN A 42 2.57 -0.96 -24.92
CA ASN A 42 2.01 -0.39 -26.16
C ASN A 42 3.03 0.36 -27.02
N GLY A 43 4.30 0.46 -26.59
CA GLY A 43 5.36 1.10 -27.37
C GLY A 43 5.38 2.63 -27.31
N GLU A 44 4.49 3.24 -26.52
CA GLU A 44 4.46 4.69 -26.27
C GLU A 44 5.63 5.17 -25.38
N SER A 45 6.27 4.25 -24.65
CA SER A 45 7.44 4.51 -23.82
C SER A 45 8.45 3.36 -23.91
N LYS A 46 9.74 3.68 -23.71
CA LYS A 46 10.81 2.67 -23.65
C LYS A 46 10.64 1.75 -22.44
N GLY A 47 11.10 0.49 -22.58
CA GLY A 47 11.14 -0.51 -21.50
C GLY A 47 10.02 -1.55 -21.51
N GLY A 48 9.34 -1.77 -22.64
CA GLY A 48 8.35 -2.84 -22.80
C GLY A 48 8.98 -4.24 -22.84
N ALA A 49 8.22 -5.26 -22.44
CA ALA A 49 8.67 -6.65 -22.50
C ALA A 49 8.75 -7.15 -23.95
N ALA A 50 9.73 -8.01 -24.25
CA ALA A 50 9.93 -8.59 -25.58
C ALA A 50 8.67 -9.34 -26.08
N ARG A 51 7.99 -10.09 -25.20
CA ARG A 51 6.73 -10.80 -25.56
C ARG A 51 5.61 -9.87 -26.01
N THR A 52 5.64 -8.60 -25.58
CA THR A 52 4.61 -7.59 -25.89
C THR A 52 5.02 -6.62 -27.00
N SER A 53 6.19 -6.81 -27.63
CA SER A 53 6.73 -5.88 -28.64
C SER A 53 6.11 -6.03 -30.03
N ARG A 54 5.37 -7.13 -30.27
CA ARG A 54 4.78 -7.43 -31.58
C ARG A 54 3.63 -6.45 -31.88
N ASP A 55 3.78 -5.66 -32.93
CA ASP A 55 2.79 -4.63 -33.29
C ASP A 55 1.41 -5.22 -33.64
N ASN A 56 1.36 -6.42 -34.22
CA ASN A 56 0.10 -7.11 -34.51
C ASN A 56 -0.65 -7.65 -33.26
N LEU A 57 -0.08 -7.50 -32.06
CA LEU A 57 -0.73 -7.81 -30.79
C LEU A 57 -1.02 -6.55 -29.96
N ARG A 58 -0.54 -5.39 -30.39
CA ARG A 58 -0.88 -4.11 -29.76
C ARG A 58 -2.21 -3.59 -30.32
N PRO A 59 -2.99 -2.82 -29.54
CA PRO A 59 -2.72 -2.42 -28.16
C PRO A 59 -3.10 -3.51 -27.15
N TRP A 60 -2.43 -3.45 -26.00
CA TRP A 60 -2.71 -4.22 -24.80
C TRP A 60 -3.57 -3.39 -23.84
N GLU A 61 -4.32 -4.11 -22.99
CA GLU A 61 -5.10 -3.56 -21.88
C GLU A 61 -4.83 -4.37 -20.60
N MET A 62 -4.89 -3.73 -19.43
CA MET A 62 -4.83 -4.43 -18.14
C MET A 62 -6.24 -4.80 -17.71
N ILE A 63 -6.54 -6.10 -17.69
CA ILE A 63 -7.90 -6.61 -17.41
C ILE A 63 -8.12 -6.91 -15.94
N VAL A 64 -7.07 -7.29 -15.21
CA VAL A 64 -7.10 -7.62 -13.78
C VAL A 64 -5.76 -7.25 -13.16
N LEU A 65 -5.78 -6.77 -11.92
CA LEU A 65 -4.60 -6.63 -11.09
C LEU A 65 -4.86 -7.01 -9.64
N VAL A 66 -3.83 -7.52 -8.99
CA VAL A 66 -3.75 -7.74 -7.55
C VAL A 66 -2.83 -6.65 -6.99
N SER A 67 -3.24 -5.99 -5.91
CA SER A 67 -2.48 -4.91 -5.28
C SER A 67 -2.20 -5.19 -3.80
N GLY A 68 -1.52 -4.28 -3.12
CA GLY A 68 -1.28 -4.37 -1.67
C GLY A 68 -0.05 -5.18 -1.26
N PHE A 69 0.81 -5.57 -2.20
CA PHE A 69 2.03 -6.30 -1.88
C PHE A 69 2.99 -5.45 -1.01
N PRO A 70 3.50 -5.99 0.12
CA PRO A 70 4.34 -5.24 1.05
C PRO A 70 5.78 -5.01 0.52
N SER A 71 6.15 -5.65 -0.59
CA SER A 71 7.46 -5.46 -1.22
C SER A 71 7.44 -5.90 -2.69
N MET A 72 8.44 -5.44 -3.44
CA MET A 72 8.75 -5.94 -4.79
C MET A 72 8.97 -7.45 -4.79
N VAL A 73 9.64 -7.99 -3.75
CA VAL A 73 9.93 -9.42 -3.65
C VAL A 73 8.64 -10.23 -3.47
N ALA A 74 7.69 -9.73 -2.66
CA ALA A 74 6.40 -10.38 -2.48
C ALA A 74 5.59 -10.40 -3.79
N ALA A 75 5.55 -9.27 -4.51
CA ALA A 75 4.90 -9.20 -5.82
C ALA A 75 5.55 -10.15 -6.84
N LEU A 76 6.89 -10.21 -6.89
CA LEU A 76 7.61 -11.08 -7.81
C LEU A 76 7.38 -12.57 -7.51
N LYS A 77 7.37 -12.96 -6.22
CA LYS A 77 7.02 -14.33 -5.82
C LYS A 77 5.61 -14.69 -6.28
N PHE A 78 4.65 -13.79 -6.12
CA PHE A 78 3.28 -14.00 -6.58
C PHE A 78 3.18 -14.06 -8.11
N GLU A 79 3.87 -13.17 -8.84
CA GLU A 79 3.94 -13.17 -10.30
C GLU A 79 4.46 -14.51 -10.84
N ILE A 80 5.56 -15.01 -10.28
CA ILE A 80 6.16 -16.29 -10.68
C ILE A 80 5.18 -17.44 -10.42
N GLN A 81 4.53 -17.46 -9.26
CA GLN A 81 3.54 -18.47 -8.91
C GLN A 81 2.35 -18.44 -9.87
N ALA A 82 1.77 -17.25 -10.11
CA ALA A 82 0.62 -17.05 -11.00
C ALA A 82 0.92 -17.41 -12.47
N THR A 83 2.20 -17.40 -12.87
CA THR A 83 2.62 -17.82 -14.22
C THR A 83 2.75 -19.35 -14.34
N ARG A 84 2.87 -20.07 -13.22
CA ARG A 84 3.16 -21.51 -13.19
C ARG A 84 1.95 -22.37 -12.81
N GLU A 85 1.14 -21.92 -11.87
CA GLU A 85 0.02 -22.67 -11.30
C GLU A 85 -1.22 -21.77 -11.16
N PRO A 86 -2.44 -22.33 -11.29
CA PRO A 86 -3.67 -21.56 -11.05
C PRO A 86 -3.70 -21.04 -9.61
N SER A 87 -4.21 -19.81 -9.44
CA SER A 87 -4.39 -19.20 -8.12
C SER A 87 -5.36 -20.01 -7.27
N ARG A 88 -5.02 -20.20 -5.99
CA ARG A 88 -5.91 -20.83 -4.99
C ARG A 88 -7.17 -19.97 -4.79
N ASP A 89 -8.27 -20.59 -4.40
CA ASP A 89 -9.50 -19.90 -4.03
C ASP A 89 -9.27 -18.90 -2.87
N GLY A 90 -10.03 -17.78 -2.87
CA GLY A 90 -10.04 -16.81 -1.76
C GLY A 90 -9.51 -15.40 -2.06
N LEU A 91 -9.28 -15.03 -3.32
CA LEU A 91 -8.93 -13.64 -3.69
C LEU A 91 -10.16 -12.73 -3.66
N GLU A 92 -10.09 -11.63 -2.93
CA GLU A 92 -11.12 -10.58 -2.96
C GLU A 92 -11.07 -9.85 -4.32
N ILE A 93 -12.16 -9.94 -5.08
CA ILE A 93 -12.27 -9.32 -6.40
C ILE A 93 -12.97 -7.97 -6.25
N LEU A 94 -12.20 -6.88 -6.35
CA LEU A 94 -12.74 -5.54 -6.53
C LEU A 94 -12.93 -5.28 -8.03
N THR A 95 -14.13 -4.88 -8.42
CA THR A 95 -14.44 -4.55 -9.82
C THR A 95 -14.59 -3.03 -9.98
N ASP A 96 -13.91 -2.46 -10.98
CA ASP A 96 -14.00 -1.05 -11.35
C ASP A 96 -14.30 -0.96 -12.85
N PHE A 97 -15.50 -1.40 -13.23
CA PHE A 97 -15.98 -1.26 -14.61
C PHE A 97 -16.32 0.22 -14.86
N ALA A 98 -15.49 0.93 -15.62
CA ALA A 98 -15.71 2.33 -15.92
C ALA A 98 -16.99 2.52 -16.77
N SER A 99 -17.91 3.38 -16.33
CA SER A 99 -18.81 4.10 -17.23
C SER A 99 -18.03 5.24 -17.89
N SER A 100 -18.32 5.50 -19.17
CA SER A 100 -17.52 6.20 -20.19
C SER A 100 -16.96 7.62 -19.93
N SER A 101 -16.93 8.17 -18.71
CA SER A 101 -16.63 9.61 -18.49
C SER A 101 -15.75 9.96 -17.29
N SER A 102 -15.16 9.01 -16.56
CA SER A 102 -14.13 9.28 -15.54
C SER A 102 -12.86 8.46 -15.82
N SER A 103 -11.71 8.88 -15.29
CA SER A 103 -10.43 8.18 -15.43
C SER A 103 -10.42 6.85 -14.64
N GLY A 104 -11.24 5.89 -15.06
CA GLY A 104 -11.43 4.61 -14.38
C GLY A 104 -10.29 3.60 -14.60
N GLY A 105 -10.38 2.48 -13.89
CA GLY A 105 -9.42 1.37 -13.99
C GLY A 105 -8.04 1.76 -13.47
N ILE A 106 -6.98 1.39 -14.20
CA ILE A 106 -5.60 1.58 -13.73
C ILE A 106 -5.20 3.05 -13.54
N HIS A 107 -5.95 3.99 -14.14
CA HIS A 107 -5.70 5.42 -14.04
C HIS A 107 -6.30 6.06 -12.79
N ALA A 108 -7.30 5.41 -12.17
CA ALA A 108 -7.86 5.82 -10.88
C ALA A 108 -6.98 5.38 -9.69
N LEU A 109 -6.07 4.42 -9.91
CA LEU A 109 -5.24 3.88 -8.84
C LEU A 109 -4.20 4.91 -8.37
N PRO A 110 -4.20 5.27 -7.07
CA PRO A 110 -3.17 6.13 -6.51
C PRO A 110 -1.83 5.40 -6.52
N VAL A 111 -0.85 5.97 -7.23
CA VAL A 111 0.52 5.41 -7.35
C VAL A 111 1.47 5.90 -6.26
N ASP A 112 0.98 6.77 -5.37
CA ASP A 112 1.71 7.39 -4.27
C ASP A 112 0.95 7.24 -2.94
N TYR A 113 1.48 7.84 -1.88
CA TYR A 113 0.90 7.77 -0.53
C TYR A 113 -0.23 8.78 -0.28
N SER A 114 -0.72 9.49 -1.31
CA SER A 114 -1.79 10.48 -1.14
C SER A 114 -3.04 9.95 -0.42
N PRO A 115 -3.50 8.69 -0.60
CA PRO A 115 -4.68 8.20 0.13
C PRO A 115 -4.47 8.06 1.64
N MET A 116 -3.20 8.04 2.08
CA MET A 116 -2.83 7.94 3.49
C MET A 116 -2.34 9.28 4.05
N ALA A 117 -2.43 10.38 3.29
CA ALA A 117 -1.82 11.65 3.67
C ALA A 117 -2.31 12.13 5.04
N GLU A 118 -3.61 12.06 5.31
CA GLU A 118 -4.17 12.49 6.60
C GLU A 118 -3.65 11.66 7.77
N TYR A 119 -3.58 10.33 7.60
CA TYR A 119 -3.06 9.44 8.63
C TYR A 119 -1.56 9.66 8.88
N VAL A 120 -0.76 9.79 7.81
CA VAL A 120 0.68 10.04 7.92
C VAL A 120 0.95 11.39 8.57
N VAL A 121 0.20 12.45 8.22
CA VAL A 121 0.33 13.77 8.84
C VAL A 121 -0.06 13.73 10.31
N LYS A 122 -1.18 13.05 10.65
CA LYS A 122 -1.60 12.84 12.05
C LYS A 122 -0.49 12.17 12.88
N ALA A 123 0.11 11.10 12.34
CA ALA A 123 1.18 10.38 13.04
C ALA A 123 2.48 11.18 13.14
N HIS A 124 2.84 11.91 12.07
CA HIS A 124 3.97 12.83 12.07
C HIS A 124 3.83 13.89 13.15
N ASP A 125 2.68 14.55 13.24
CA ASP A 125 2.46 15.64 14.20
C ASP A 125 2.56 15.14 15.64
N VAL A 126 1.97 13.99 15.96
CA VAL A 126 2.07 13.40 17.31
C VAL A 126 3.51 13.13 17.70
N VAL A 127 4.30 12.50 16.83
CA VAL A 127 5.70 12.17 17.12
C VAL A 127 6.59 13.41 17.13
N ASN A 128 6.33 14.38 16.25
CA ASN A 128 7.10 15.63 16.20
C ASN A 128 6.90 16.50 17.46
N PHE A 129 5.76 16.39 18.13
CA PHE A 129 5.49 17.07 19.40
C PHE A 129 5.69 16.18 20.63
N GLU A 130 6.29 15.01 20.47
CA GLU A 130 6.54 14.03 21.56
C GLU A 130 5.27 13.68 22.35
N GLN A 131 4.16 13.48 21.64
CA GLN A 131 2.83 13.19 22.20
C GLN A 131 2.45 11.70 22.09
N GLU A 132 3.42 10.79 21.93
CA GLU A 132 3.17 9.35 21.85
C GLU A 132 2.49 8.81 23.12
N GLY A 133 2.87 9.35 24.28
CA GLY A 133 2.28 9.01 25.57
C GLY A 133 2.62 7.61 26.04
N ARG A 134 1.61 6.86 26.51
CA ARG A 134 1.76 5.49 27.01
C ARG A 134 1.17 4.49 26.04
N CYS A 135 1.79 3.31 25.98
CA CYS A 135 1.30 2.19 25.20
C CYS A 135 -0.12 1.81 25.65
N VAL A 136 -1.06 1.78 24.70
CA VAL A 136 -2.47 1.43 24.99
C VAL A 136 -2.66 0.04 25.59
N HIS A 137 -1.69 -0.85 25.44
CA HIS A 137 -1.80 -2.25 25.87
C HIS A 137 -1.06 -2.57 27.17
N CYS A 138 0.20 -2.13 27.32
CA CYS A 138 1.01 -2.40 28.52
C CYS A 138 1.11 -1.22 29.49
N ALA A 139 0.58 -0.04 29.11
CA ALA A 139 0.65 1.20 29.89
C ALA A 139 2.06 1.76 30.18
N GLU A 140 3.11 1.15 29.62
CA GLU A 140 4.48 1.68 29.67
C GLU A 140 4.63 2.91 28.76
N GLU A 141 5.60 3.78 29.07
CA GLU A 141 5.90 4.99 28.31
C GLU A 141 6.49 4.66 26.94
N LEU A 142 6.05 5.39 25.91
CA LEU A 142 6.55 5.25 24.54
C LEU A 142 7.66 6.30 24.31
N GLU A 143 8.91 5.91 24.53
CA GLU A 143 10.06 6.81 24.35
C GLU A 143 10.22 7.27 22.88
N SER A 144 10.20 8.58 22.63
CA SER A 144 10.31 9.08 21.26
C SER A 144 11.64 8.68 20.60
N GLY A 145 11.56 8.27 19.34
CA GLY A 145 12.72 7.81 18.56
C GLY A 145 13.28 6.44 18.94
N LYS A 146 12.75 5.76 19.96
CA LYS A 146 13.17 4.40 20.34
C LYS A 146 12.04 3.40 20.15
N GLY A 147 12.35 2.23 19.60
CA GLY A 147 11.35 1.19 19.37
C GLY A 147 10.44 1.46 18.17
N LEU A 148 9.43 0.61 18.02
CA LEU A 148 8.46 0.66 16.92
C LEU A 148 7.07 0.88 17.50
N HIS A 149 6.54 2.10 17.34
CA HIS A 149 5.26 2.51 17.93
C HIS A 149 4.21 2.62 16.83
N GLY A 150 3.26 1.69 16.78
CA GLY A 150 2.13 1.72 15.86
C GLY A 150 1.06 2.68 16.35
N MET A 151 0.53 3.53 15.47
CA MET A 151 -0.60 4.43 15.73
C MET A 151 -1.88 3.86 15.15
N CYS A 152 -3.03 4.08 15.80
CA CYS A 152 -4.34 3.76 15.21
C CYS A 152 -4.57 4.52 13.87
N PRO A 153 -4.96 3.84 12.77
CA PRO A 153 -5.24 4.47 11.49
C PRO A 153 -6.52 5.32 11.47
N ASN A 154 -7.49 5.00 12.33
CA ASN A 154 -8.81 5.64 12.32
C ASN A 154 -8.74 7.15 12.64
N ASP A 155 -9.67 7.90 12.05
CA ASP A 155 -9.73 9.35 12.16
C ASP A 155 -9.82 9.83 13.60
N LYS A 156 -9.11 10.93 13.90
CA LYS A 156 -9.05 11.60 15.21
C LYS A 156 -8.43 10.79 16.35
N CYS A 157 -8.39 9.46 16.26
CA CYS A 157 -7.71 8.60 17.22
C CYS A 157 -6.19 8.74 17.08
N LYS A 158 -5.54 9.16 18.17
CA LYS A 158 -4.08 9.33 18.27
C LYS A 158 -3.40 8.24 19.10
N THR A 159 -4.15 7.22 19.50
CA THR A 159 -3.66 6.14 20.36
C THR A 159 -2.49 5.41 19.71
N MET A 160 -1.43 5.23 20.49
CA MET A 160 -0.22 4.52 20.09
C MET A 160 0.07 3.33 21.01
N GLY A 161 0.92 2.43 20.54
CA GLY A 161 1.42 1.31 21.32
C GLY A 161 2.62 0.66 20.68
N HIS A 162 3.36 -0.12 21.46
CA HIS A 162 4.43 -0.97 20.91
C HIS A 162 3.86 -1.89 19.82
N LEU A 163 4.59 -2.03 18.71
CA LEU A 163 4.16 -2.90 17.60
C LEU A 163 3.94 -4.34 18.07
N ASP A 164 4.78 -4.84 18.97
CA ASP A 164 4.64 -6.18 19.55
C ASP A 164 3.37 -6.33 20.39
N CYS A 165 3.00 -5.29 21.15
CA CYS A 165 1.75 -5.27 21.91
C CYS A 165 0.54 -5.27 20.99
N TRP A 166 0.56 -4.46 19.93
CA TRP A 166 -0.48 -4.48 18.90
C TRP A 166 -0.60 -5.84 18.23
N GLY A 167 0.52 -6.50 17.92
CA GLY A 167 0.54 -7.84 17.33
C GLY A 167 -0.09 -8.89 18.24
N LYS A 168 0.31 -8.90 19.52
CA LYS A 168 -0.28 -9.79 20.54
C LYS A 168 -1.78 -9.57 20.70
N HIS A 169 -2.22 -8.30 20.76
CA HIS A 169 -3.64 -7.95 20.84
C HIS A 169 -4.41 -8.46 19.63
N ALA A 170 -3.88 -8.22 18.42
CA ALA A 170 -4.53 -8.61 17.18
C ALA A 170 -4.65 -10.14 17.02
N LEU A 171 -3.74 -10.92 17.62
CA LEU A 171 -3.75 -12.38 17.58
C LEU A 171 -4.41 -13.03 18.80
N SER A 172 -4.85 -12.25 19.79
CA SER A 172 -5.32 -12.77 21.10
C SER A 172 -6.61 -13.60 21.06
N GLY A 173 -7.41 -13.51 19.99
CA GLY A 173 -8.69 -14.22 19.83
C GLY A 173 -8.60 -15.53 19.06
N GLU A 174 -7.41 -15.91 18.58
CA GLU A 174 -7.24 -17.03 17.67
C GLU A 174 -6.26 -18.05 18.28
N ASN A 175 -6.71 -19.28 18.53
CA ASN A 175 -5.83 -20.43 18.75
C ASN A 175 -5.21 -20.87 17.41
N THR A 176 -4.50 -19.95 16.76
CA THR A 176 -3.96 -20.14 15.42
C THR A 176 -2.45 -20.04 15.43
N THR A 177 -1.83 -20.68 14.44
CA THR A 177 -0.40 -20.57 14.14
C THR A 177 -0.07 -19.29 13.36
N HIS A 178 -1.00 -18.32 13.29
CA HIS A 178 -0.83 -17.09 12.54
C HIS A 178 0.21 -16.19 13.22
N ILE A 179 1.13 -15.67 12.41
CA ILE A 179 2.21 -14.76 12.87
C ILE A 179 1.90 -13.32 12.44
N ILE A 180 1.21 -13.14 11.32
CA ILE A 180 0.90 -11.82 10.74
C ILE A 180 -0.59 -11.56 10.94
N PRO A 181 -0.95 -10.53 11.73
CA PRO A 181 -2.35 -10.13 11.85
C PRO A 181 -2.90 -9.57 10.54
N ASP A 182 -4.19 -9.77 10.28
CA ASP A 182 -4.91 -9.09 9.20
C ASP A 182 -5.62 -7.84 9.73
N ARG A 183 -6.49 -8.03 10.74
CA ARG A 183 -7.32 -6.98 11.35
C ARG A 183 -7.39 -7.13 12.86
N CYS A 184 -7.63 -6.03 13.55
CA CYS A 184 -7.97 -6.01 14.97
C CYS A 184 -8.86 -4.80 15.29
N SER A 185 -9.31 -4.67 16.54
CA SER A 185 -10.07 -3.49 16.98
C SER A 185 -9.20 -2.62 17.90
N CYS A 186 -9.23 -1.30 17.70
CA CYS A 186 -8.49 -0.38 18.56
C CYS A 186 -9.11 -0.35 19.96
N PRO A 187 -8.34 -0.57 21.05
CA PRO A 187 -8.89 -0.54 22.41
C PRO A 187 -9.42 0.83 22.84
N SER A 188 -8.95 1.91 22.22
CA SER A 188 -9.32 3.28 22.60
C SER A 188 -10.55 3.80 21.85
N CYS A 189 -10.61 3.64 20.53
CA CYS A 189 -11.75 4.14 19.75
C CYS A 189 -12.74 3.05 19.30
N GLY A 190 -12.46 1.77 19.56
CA GLY A 190 -13.29 0.64 19.16
C GLY A 190 -13.34 0.33 17.66
N ALA A 191 -12.86 1.24 16.80
CA ALA A 191 -12.92 1.09 15.36
C ALA A 191 -11.96 -0.01 14.83
N PRO A 192 -12.31 -0.65 13.70
CA PRO A 192 -11.47 -1.66 13.08
C PRO A 192 -10.14 -1.06 12.61
N VAL A 193 -9.06 -1.81 12.77
CA VAL A 193 -7.69 -1.47 12.38
C VAL A 193 -7.22 -2.54 11.43
N ARG A 194 -6.84 -2.13 10.22
CA ARG A 194 -6.19 -2.99 9.25
C ARG A 194 -4.69 -2.98 9.50
N TRP A 195 -4.10 -4.14 9.80
CA TRP A 195 -2.70 -4.27 10.19
C TRP A 195 -1.75 -3.70 9.12
N GLY A 196 -2.04 -4.00 7.85
CA GLY A 196 -1.28 -3.51 6.70
C GLY A 196 -1.18 -1.98 6.61
N ASP A 197 -2.23 -1.25 7.01
CA ASP A 197 -2.24 0.21 6.93
C ASP A 197 -1.40 0.83 8.06
N MET A 198 -1.53 0.27 9.27
CA MET A 198 -0.73 0.67 10.43
C MET A 198 0.76 0.41 10.21
N VAL A 199 1.13 -0.77 9.72
CA VAL A 199 2.52 -1.11 9.43
C VAL A 199 3.07 -0.31 8.25
N LYS A 200 2.23 0.05 7.26
CA LYS A 200 2.64 0.90 6.14
C LYS A 200 2.97 2.31 6.63
N GLU A 201 2.12 2.95 7.45
CA GLU A 201 2.44 4.24 8.09
C GLU A 201 3.72 4.16 8.92
N LEU A 202 3.81 3.18 9.83
CA LEU A 202 4.97 3.02 10.70
C LEU A 202 6.26 2.87 9.86
N SER A 203 6.21 2.10 8.77
CA SER A 203 7.36 1.95 7.87
C SER A 203 7.74 3.26 7.19
N LEU A 204 6.76 4.09 6.80
CA LEU A 204 7.00 5.41 6.21
C LEU A 204 7.64 6.36 7.20
N ARG A 205 7.14 6.41 8.42
CA ARG A 205 7.68 7.28 9.46
C ARG A 205 9.10 6.90 9.84
N VAL A 206 9.40 5.61 9.98
CA VAL A 206 10.73 5.14 10.39
C VAL A 206 11.75 5.16 9.25
N ARG A 207 11.33 4.89 8.00
CA ARG A 207 12.26 4.63 6.88
C ARG A 207 12.06 5.53 5.66
N GLY A 208 10.95 6.25 5.60
CA GLY A 208 10.47 7.01 4.44
C GLY A 208 10.39 8.51 4.68
N ASN A 209 11.27 9.10 5.51
CA ASN A 209 11.19 10.52 5.91
C ASN A 209 11.01 11.48 4.71
N LYS A 210 11.70 11.23 3.58
CA LYS A 210 11.53 12.06 2.37
C LYS A 210 10.09 12.08 1.84
N ASP A 211 9.38 10.95 1.90
CA ASP A 211 8.00 10.86 1.42
C ASP A 211 7.01 11.43 2.45
N VAL A 212 7.27 11.22 3.75
CA VAL A 212 6.51 11.88 4.84
C VAL A 212 6.56 13.40 4.69
N GLN A 213 7.75 13.97 4.52
CA GLN A 213 7.94 15.41 4.36
C GLN A 213 7.24 15.98 3.11
N LYS A 214 7.13 15.19 2.03
CA LYS A 214 6.33 15.61 0.86
C LYS A 214 4.85 15.70 1.19
N LEU A 215 4.30 14.71 1.89
CA LEU A 215 2.88 14.68 2.28
C LEU A 215 2.54 15.82 3.25
N VAL A 216 3.39 16.07 4.25
CA VAL A 216 3.22 17.17 5.21
C VAL A 216 3.19 18.52 4.48
N LYS A 217 4.18 18.80 3.62
CA LYS A 217 4.22 20.05 2.84
C LYS A 217 3.01 20.21 1.91
N ALA A 218 2.54 19.12 1.31
CA ALA A 218 1.35 19.14 0.47
C ALA A 218 0.09 19.48 1.30
N ALA A 219 -0.06 18.89 2.49
CA ALA A 219 -1.17 19.17 3.39
C ALA A 219 -1.15 20.61 3.91
N GLU A 220 0.03 21.15 4.27
CA GLU A 220 0.18 22.56 4.65
C GLU A 220 -0.22 23.51 3.53
N LYS A 221 0.18 23.21 2.29
CA LYS A 221 -0.20 24.00 1.11
C LYS A 221 -1.72 23.96 0.90
N ALA A 222 -2.35 22.79 1.02
CA ALA A 222 -3.80 22.64 0.88
C ALA A 222 -4.56 23.44 1.95
N LYS A 223 -4.11 23.39 3.22
CA LYS A 223 -4.69 24.18 4.32
C LYS A 223 -4.60 25.69 4.06
N LYS A 224 -3.46 26.18 3.55
CA LYS A 224 -3.29 27.60 3.18
C LYS A 224 -4.25 28.04 2.08
N ILE A 225 -4.48 27.19 1.07
CA ILE A 225 -5.41 27.48 -0.02
C ILE A 225 -6.86 27.52 0.50
N ALA A 226 -7.24 26.60 1.38
CA ALA A 226 -8.59 26.54 1.94
C ALA A 226 -8.93 27.68 2.93
N ALA A 227 -7.92 28.44 3.39
CA ALA A 227 -8.08 29.56 4.31
C ALA A 227 -8.20 30.92 3.59
N ILE A 228 -8.12 30.94 2.26
CA ILE A 228 -8.33 32.09 1.38
C ILE A 228 -9.75 32.01 0.81
#